data_AF-G5NJG8-F1
#
_entry.id   AF-G5NJG8-F1
#
_cell.length_a   1.000
_cell.length_b   1.000
_cell.length_c   1.000
_cell.angle_alpha   90.00
_cell.angle_beta   90.00
_cell.angle_gamma   90.00
#
_symmetry.space_group_name_H-M   'P 1'
#
loop_
_entity.id
_entity.type
_entity.pdbx_description
1 polymer ?
#
loop_
_entity_poly.entity_id
_entity_poly.type
_entity_poly.pdbx_seq_one_letter_code
_entity_poly.pdbx_strand_id
1 'polypeptide(L)' 'MAYKHILIAVDLSPESKVLVEKAVSMARPYNAKISLIHVDVN' A
#
# COMPACT_ATOMS: atom_id res chain seq x y z
N MET A 1 1.32 -16.90 -10.73
CA MET A 1 0.19 -16.03 -10.36
C MET A 1 0.78 -14.72 -9.81
N ALA A 2 0.31 -13.55 -10.24
CA ALA A 2 0.82 -12.26 -9.76
C ALA A 2 -0.26 -11.49 -8.99
N TYR A 3 0.14 -10.58 -8.10
CA TYR A 3 -0.79 -9.72 -7.37
C TYR A 3 -1.55 -8.81 -8.36
N LYS A 4 -2.88 -8.77 -8.23
CA LYS A 4 -3.75 -7.89 -9.02
C LYS A 4 -4.17 -6.64 -8.26
N HIS A 5 -4.18 -6.72 -6.93
CA HIS A 5 -4.57 -5.64 -6.03
C HIS A 5 -3.85 -5.80 -4.69
N ILE A 6 -3.24 -4.72 -4.20
CA ILE A 6 -2.55 -4.63 -2.92
C ILE A 6 -3.31 -3.61 -2.05
N LEU A 7 -3.72 -4.02 -0.86
CA LEU A 7 -4.32 -3.15 0.17
C LEU A 7 -3.26 -2.83 1.23
N ILE A 8 -3.12 -1.56 1.59
CA ILE A 8 -2.11 -1.08 2.53
C ILE A 8 -2.80 -0.31 3.65
N ALA A 9 -2.56 -0.70 4.90
CA ALA A 9 -2.97 0.08 6.06
C ALA A 9 -1.86 1.07 6.45
N VAL A 10 -2.23 2.33 6.65
CA VAL A 10 -1.33 3.41 7.07
C VAL A 10 -1.91 4.16 8.25
N ASP A 11 -1.04 4.55 9.18
CA ASP A 11 -1.36 5.38 10.35
C ASP A 11 -1.00 6.87 10.13
N LEU A 12 -0.65 7.24 8.90
CA LEU A 12 -0.21 8.59 8.50
C LEU A 12 1.11 9.05 9.15
N SER A 13 1.83 8.15 9.81
CA SER A 13 3.18 8.46 10.30
C SER A 13 4.19 8.49 9.14
N PRO A 14 5.31 9.22 9.27
CA PRO A 14 6.40 9.16 8.29
C PRO A 14 6.92 7.73 8.04
N GLU A 15 6.92 6.88 9.06
CA GLU A 15 7.36 5.48 9.00
C GLU A 15 6.46 4.64 8.09
N SER A 16 5.16 4.94 8.03
CA SER A 16 4.22 4.24 7.14
C SER A 16 4.56 4.37 5.65
N LYS A 17 5.37 5.37 5.27
CA LYS A 17 5.84 5.58 3.90
C LYS A 17 6.64 4.40 3.36
N VAL A 18 7.38 3.69 4.21
CA VAL A 18 8.14 2.48 3.81
C VAL A 18 7.21 1.39 3.26
N LEU A 19 6.02 1.23 3.85
CA LEU A 19 5.02 0.27 3.37
C LEU A 19 4.49 0.68 2.00
N VAL A 20 4.26 1.98 1.78
CA VAL A 20 3.80 2.52 0.49
C VAL A 20 4.85 2.29 -0.60
N GLU A 21 6.11 2.59 -0.32
CA GLU A 21 7.22 2.39 -1.28
C GLU A 21 7.37 0.92 -1.65
N LYS A 22 7.28 0.02 -0.68
CA LYS A 22 7.32 -1.43 -0.91
C LYS A 22 6.15 -1.92 -1.75
N ALA A 23 4.94 -1.46 -1.47
CA ALA A 23 3.76 -1.86 -2.23
C ALA A 23 3.84 -1.36 -3.68
N VAL A 24 4.34 -0.14 -3.91
CA VAL A 24 4.60 0.39 -5.25
C VAL A 24 5.62 -0.47 -6.00
N SER A 25 6.73 -0.87 -5.35
CA SER A 25 7.73 -1.72 -5.99
C SER A 25 7.16 -3.10 -6.36
N MET A 26 6.23 -3.63 -5.57
CA MET A 26 5.55 -4.90 -5.83
C MET A 26 4.46 -4.79 -6.90
N ALA A 27 3.78 -3.64 -7.00
CA ALA A 27 2.68 -3.43 -7.95
C ALA A 27 3.16 -3.16 -9.38
N ARG A 28 4.25 -2.38 -9.55
CA ARG A 28 4.75 -1.94 -10.86
C ARG A 28 4.96 -3.07 -11.88
N PRO A 29 5.62 -4.20 -11.55
CA PRO A 29 5.87 -5.25 -12.54
C PRO A 29 4.61 -5.91 -13.11
N TYR A 30 3.47 -5.76 -12.42
CA TYR A 30 2.23 -6.45 -12.75
C TYR A 30 1.06 -5.49 -13.02
N ASN A 31 1.33 -4.17 -13.06
CA ASN A 31 0.31 -3.13 -13.14
C ASN A 31 -0.83 -3.35 -12.12
N ALA A 32 -0.47 -3.78 -10.91
CA ALA A 32 -1.43 -4.11 -9.86
C ALA A 32 -2.07 -2.82 -9.31
N LYS A 33 -3.35 -2.92 -8.92
CA LYS A 33 -4.02 -1.82 -8.22
C LYS A 33 -3.46 -1.68 -6.81
N ILE A 34 -3.45 -0.45 -6.29
CA ILE A 34 -3.14 -0.16 -4.89
C ILE A 34 -4.32 0.58 -4.28
N SER A 35 -4.71 0.19 -3.07
CA SER A 35 -5.63 0.95 -2.22
C SER A 35 -4.99 1.18 -0.86
N LEU A 36 -5.15 2.39 -0.31
CA LEU A 36 -4.70 2.74 1.03
C LEU A 36 -5.92 2.85 1.95
N ILE A 37 -5.77 2.35 3.18
CA ILE A 37 -6.74 2.54 4.25
C ILE A 37 -6.04 3.18 5.45
N HIS A 38 -6.73 4.14 6.06
CA HIS A 38 -6.38 4.70 7.35
C HIS A 38 -7.60 4.57 8.23
N VAL A 39 -7.41 4.10 9.46
CA VAL A 39 -8.48 4.04 10.46
C VAL A 39 -8.29 5.23 11.38
N ASP A 40 -9.26 6.13 11.33
CA ASP A 40 -9.37 7.22 12.29
C ASP A 40 -10.03 6.69 13.57
N VAL A 41 -9.57 7.16 14.72
CA VAL A 41 -10.14 6.83 16.04
C VAL A 41 -10.79 8.08 16.61
N ASN A 42 -12.08 8.24 16.30
CA ASN A 42 -13.01 9.16 16.97
C ASN A 42 -13.94 8.39 17.90
#